data_AF-A0A9D3PN21-F1
#
_entry.id   AF-A0A9D3PN21-F1
#
_cell.length_a   1.000
_cell.length_b   1.000
_cell.length_c   1.000
_cell.angle_alpha   90.00
_cell.angle_beta   90.00
_cell.angle_gamma   90.00
#
_symmetry.space_group_name_H-M   'P 1'
#
loop_
_entity.id
_entity.type
_entity.pdbx_description
1 polymer ?
#
loop_
_entity_poly.entity_id
_entity_poly.type
_entity_poly.pdbx_seq_one_letter_code
_entity_poly.pdbx_strand_id
1 'polypeptide(L)'
;MEKGNPDPSGMTCFSDPRLLWNGFQIQLTPESPSAERRLEVAGIADCVPFLGVTDLKEILTAVIKRNAMSVRECRPLKVVNYLEGEAVRLTRQLPLSLSRDAMKDVLSRMKRQLGDDCRTCIHGRPFFHHLTEVPETEQDALRIMSSAR
;
A
#
# COMPACT_ATOMS: atom_id res chain seq x y z
N MET A 1 -9.42 -2.60 -17.32
CA MET A 1 -10.18 -2.67 -16.07
C MET A 1 -10.96 -3.95 -16.09
N GLU A 2 -10.68 -4.86 -15.16
CA GLU A 2 -11.34 -6.17 -15.10
C GLU A 2 -12.76 -6.03 -14.53
N LYS A 3 -13.70 -6.75 -15.16
CA LYS A 3 -15.11 -6.79 -14.80
C LYS A 3 -15.38 -8.13 -14.11
N GLY A 4 -16.05 -8.10 -12.96
CA GLY A 4 -16.48 -9.32 -12.26
C GLY A 4 -17.61 -10.04 -12.98
N ASN A 5 -18.04 -11.17 -12.44
CA ASN A 5 -19.27 -11.82 -12.89
C ASN A 5 -20.49 -11.02 -12.43
N PRO A 6 -21.58 -10.98 -13.23
CA PRO A 6 -22.82 -10.35 -12.81
C PRO A 6 -23.43 -11.09 -11.61
N ASP A 7 -24.05 -10.34 -10.72
CA ASP A 7 -24.81 -10.87 -9.59
C ASP A 7 -26.23 -11.32 -10.03
N PRO A 8 -27.02 -11.98 -9.15
CA PRO A 8 -28.39 -12.40 -9.48
C PRO A 8 -29.35 -11.26 -9.86
N SER A 9 -29.03 -10.00 -9.49
CA SER A 9 -29.74 -8.79 -9.91
C SER A 9 -29.28 -8.23 -11.26
N GLY A 10 -28.30 -8.86 -11.91
CA GLY A 10 -27.73 -8.42 -13.19
C GLY A 10 -26.74 -7.27 -13.07
N MET A 11 -26.43 -6.80 -11.86
CA MET A 11 -25.41 -5.79 -11.62
C MET A 11 -24.03 -6.40 -11.71
N THR A 12 -23.05 -5.64 -12.18
CA THR A 12 -21.67 -6.12 -12.23
C THR A 12 -20.70 -5.18 -11.51
N CYS A 13 -19.95 -5.71 -10.55
CA CYS A 13 -18.87 -4.97 -9.89
C CYS A 13 -17.57 -5.02 -10.72
N PHE A 14 -16.81 -3.93 -10.68
CA PHE A 14 -15.43 -3.92 -11.15
C PHE A 14 -14.50 -4.46 -10.07
N SER A 15 -13.65 -5.42 -10.45
CA SER A 15 -12.70 -6.09 -9.54
C SER A 15 -11.27 -5.56 -9.66
N ASP A 16 -11.05 -4.53 -10.49
CA ASP A 16 -9.72 -3.95 -10.71
C ASP A 16 -9.10 -3.50 -9.38
N PRO A 17 -7.95 -4.07 -8.95
CA PRO A 17 -7.32 -3.74 -7.68
C PRO A 17 -6.99 -2.26 -7.53
N ARG A 18 -6.76 -1.54 -8.64
CA ARG A 18 -6.48 -0.10 -8.65
C ARG A 18 -7.68 0.74 -8.24
N LEU A 19 -8.90 0.22 -8.37
CA LEU A 19 -10.11 0.86 -7.87
C LEU A 19 -10.39 0.41 -6.44
N LEU A 20 -10.47 -0.92 -6.23
CA LEU A 20 -10.84 -1.50 -4.94
C LEU A 20 -9.86 -1.12 -3.82
N TRP A 21 -8.54 -1.24 -4.03
CA TRP A 21 -7.54 -0.96 -2.99
C TRP A 21 -7.18 0.53 -2.87
N ASN A 22 -7.78 1.38 -3.70
CA ASN A 22 -7.86 2.81 -3.45
C ASN A 22 -9.19 3.22 -2.81
N GLY A 23 -10.03 2.25 -2.44
CA GLY A 23 -11.23 2.47 -1.63
C GLY A 23 -12.49 2.77 -2.44
N PHE A 24 -12.55 2.40 -3.73
CA PHE A 24 -13.74 2.60 -4.56
C PHE A 24 -14.33 1.28 -5.03
N GLN A 25 -15.60 1.07 -4.74
CA GLN A 25 -16.40 0.01 -5.35
C GLN A 25 -17.25 0.61 -6.46
N ILE A 26 -17.03 0.14 -7.68
CA ILE A 26 -17.74 0.62 -8.87
C ILE A 26 -18.65 -0.48 -9.39
N GLN A 27 -19.89 -0.12 -9.71
CA GLN A 27 -20.90 -1.02 -10.25
C GLN A 27 -21.42 -0.52 -11.59
N LEU A 28 -21.70 -1.48 -12.47
CA LEU A 28 -22.41 -1.28 -13.73
C LEU A 28 -23.83 -1.82 -13.54
N THR A 29 -24.84 -0.97 -13.75
CA THR A 29 -26.24 -1.39 -13.77
C THR A 29 -26.57 -2.07 -15.12
N PRO A 30 -27.43 -3.11 -15.10
CA PRO A 30 -27.82 -3.84 -16.30
C PRO A 30 -28.55 -2.94 -17.31
N GLU A 31 -28.38 -3.26 -18.59
CA GLU A 31 -29.07 -2.55 -19.68
C GLU A 31 -30.59 -2.78 -19.59
N SER A 32 -31.35 -1.69 -19.51
CA SER A 32 -32.79 -1.69 -19.79
C SER A 32 -33.00 -1.15 -21.20
N PRO A 33 -33.98 -1.65 -21.98
CA PRO A 33 -34.20 -1.27 -23.38
C PRO A 33 -34.45 0.24 -23.61
N SER A 34 -34.64 1.04 -22.55
CA SER A 34 -34.85 2.49 -22.61
C SER A 34 -33.77 3.33 -21.88
N ALA A 35 -32.75 2.71 -21.27
CA ALA A 35 -31.79 3.42 -20.43
C ALA A 35 -30.33 3.17 -20.84
N GLU A 36 -29.56 4.25 -20.95
CA GLU A 36 -28.11 4.21 -21.16
C GLU A 36 -27.40 3.42 -20.04
N ARG A 37 -26.27 2.78 -20.37
CA ARG A 37 -25.41 2.14 -19.35
C ARG A 37 -24.98 3.16 -18.31
N ARG A 38 -25.33 2.90 -17.05
CA ARG A 38 -24.91 3.75 -15.92
C ARG A 38 -23.82 3.07 -15.12
N LEU A 39 -22.80 3.87 -14.79
CA LEU A 39 -21.72 3.49 -13.91
C LEU A 39 -21.91 4.25 -12.60
N GLU A 40 -21.94 3.54 -11.49
CA GLU A 40 -22.22 4.11 -10.17
C GLU A 40 -21.09 3.78 -9.20
N VAL A 41 -20.82 4.73 -8.30
CA VAL A 41 -19.94 4.50 -7.16
C VAL A 41 -20.80 3.88 -6.06
N ALA A 42 -20.73 2.56 -5.94
CA ALA A 42 -21.51 1.78 -4.99
C ALA A 42 -20.95 1.86 -3.56
N GLY A 43 -19.66 2.18 -3.42
CA GLY A 43 -19.01 2.28 -2.12
C GLY A 43 -17.74 3.11 -2.17
N ILE A 44 -17.50 3.82 -1.08
CA ILE A 44 -16.28 4.58 -0.81
C ILE A 44 -15.78 4.13 0.57
N ALA A 45 -14.47 3.90 0.70
CA ALA A 45 -13.86 3.55 1.98
C ALA A 45 -14.05 4.67 3.01
N ASP A 46 -14.51 4.29 4.20
CA ASP A 46 -14.78 5.18 5.34
C ASP A 46 -13.54 5.45 6.21
N CYS A 47 -12.47 4.64 6.05
CA CYS A 47 -11.24 4.76 6.83
C CYS A 47 -10.34 5.95 6.44
N VAL A 48 -10.65 6.64 5.33
CA VAL A 48 -9.98 7.88 4.91
C VAL A 48 -11.03 8.99 4.85
N PRO A 49 -11.07 9.91 5.83
CA PRO A 49 -12.24 10.75 6.10
C PRO A 49 -12.60 11.75 5.00
N PHE A 50 -11.70 11.99 4.06
CA PHE A 50 -11.85 12.97 2.99
C PHE A 50 -11.80 12.34 1.59
N LEU A 51 -11.87 11.01 1.48
CA LEU A 51 -11.91 10.30 0.21
C LEU A 51 -13.24 10.57 -0.51
N GLY A 52 -13.19 10.87 -1.81
CA GLY A 52 -14.36 11.25 -2.59
C GLY A 52 -14.14 11.15 -4.10
N VAL A 53 -15.15 11.57 -4.87
CA VAL A 53 -15.21 11.37 -6.33
C VAL A 53 -14.06 12.06 -7.08
N THR A 54 -13.51 13.15 -6.55
CA THR A 54 -12.32 13.82 -7.13
C THR A 54 -11.12 12.88 -7.21
N ASP A 55 -11.02 11.95 -6.27
CA ASP A 55 -9.88 11.03 -6.16
C ASP A 55 -10.07 9.83 -7.06
N LEU A 56 -11.31 9.39 -7.23
CA LEU A 56 -11.66 8.44 -8.28
C LEU A 56 -11.25 9.00 -9.65
N LYS A 57 -11.50 10.28 -9.92
CA LYS A 57 -11.03 10.93 -11.16
C LYS A 57 -9.50 10.93 -11.27
N GLU A 58 -8.77 11.16 -10.18
CA GLU A 58 -7.30 11.09 -10.16
C GLU A 58 -6.80 9.68 -10.49
N ILE A 59 -7.38 8.65 -9.85
CA ILE A 59 -7.07 7.24 -10.08
C ILE A 59 -7.34 6.87 -11.54
N LEU A 60 -8.54 7.16 -12.06
CA LEU A 60 -8.91 6.87 -13.45
C LEU A 60 -7.98 7.61 -14.43
N THR A 61 -7.60 8.85 -14.12
CA THR A 61 -6.64 9.61 -14.93
C THR A 61 -5.26 8.95 -14.94
N ALA A 62 -4.77 8.51 -13.78
CA ALA A 62 -3.49 7.80 -13.70
C ALA A 62 -3.53 6.47 -14.46
N VAL A 63 -4.61 5.71 -14.33
CA VAL A 63 -4.80 4.44 -15.04
C VAL A 63 -4.90 4.64 -16.55
N ILE A 64 -5.76 5.53 -17.03
CA ILE A 64 -6.06 5.66 -18.46
C ILE A 64 -5.01 6.51 -19.18
N LYS A 65 -4.61 7.65 -18.62
CA LYS A 65 -3.72 8.61 -19.30
C LYS A 65 -2.25 8.37 -19.02
N ARG A 66 -1.91 7.80 -17.87
CA ARG A 66 -0.51 7.57 -17.45
C ARG A 66 -0.13 6.09 -17.43
N ASN A 67 -1.06 5.21 -17.82
CA ASN A 67 -0.86 3.77 -17.87
C ASN A 67 -0.36 3.18 -16.53
N ALA A 68 -0.89 3.66 -15.40
CA ALA A 68 -0.53 3.14 -14.08
C ALA A 68 -0.87 1.65 -13.97
N MET A 69 0.13 0.82 -13.70
CA MET A 69 0.02 -0.65 -13.66
C MET A 69 -0.27 -1.18 -12.26
N SER A 70 0.04 -0.39 -11.23
CA SER A 70 -0.11 -0.78 -9.83
C SER A 70 -0.97 0.21 -9.03
N VAL A 71 -1.45 -0.24 -7.87
CA VAL A 71 -2.18 0.63 -6.92
C VAL A 71 -1.29 1.78 -6.45
N ARG A 72 0.00 1.52 -6.25
CA ARG A 72 0.99 2.54 -5.85
C ARG A 72 1.08 3.68 -6.87
N GLU A 73 1.04 3.36 -8.16
CA GLU A 73 1.19 4.33 -9.25
C GLU A 73 -0.06 5.20 -9.49
N CYS A 74 -1.22 4.77 -8.99
CA CYS A 74 -2.49 5.50 -9.16
C CYS A 74 -3.11 5.97 -7.84
N ARG A 75 -2.46 5.74 -6.70
CA ARG A 75 -2.98 6.15 -5.39
C ARG A 75 -3.01 7.69 -5.30
N PRO A 76 -4.15 8.30 -4.96
CA PRO A 76 -4.26 9.75 -4.84
C PRO A 76 -3.25 10.32 -3.85
N LEU A 77 -2.64 11.46 -4.18
CA LEU A 77 -1.59 12.06 -3.34
C LEU A 77 -2.04 12.29 -1.90
N LYS A 78 -3.27 12.76 -1.70
CA LYS A 78 -3.81 13.00 -0.35
C LYS A 78 -3.99 11.72 0.46
N VAL A 79 -4.24 10.57 -0.20
CA VAL A 79 -4.33 9.26 0.45
C VAL A 79 -2.93 8.79 0.86
N VAL A 80 -1.92 9.02 0.02
CA VAL A 80 -0.52 8.74 0.39
C VAL A 80 -0.14 9.54 1.64
N ASN A 81 -0.37 10.86 1.62
CA ASN A 81 -0.04 11.73 2.76
C ASN A 81 -0.80 11.33 4.05
N TYR A 82 -2.06 10.91 3.92
CA TYR A 82 -2.82 10.38 5.05
C TYR A 82 -2.17 9.14 5.65
N LEU A 83 -1.84 8.14 4.83
CA LEU A 83 -1.23 6.90 5.29
C LEU A 83 0.15 7.13 5.89
N GLU A 84 0.93 8.06 5.33
CA GLU A 84 2.20 8.49 5.90
C GLU A 84 2.03 9.13 7.28
N GLY A 85 1.03 10.01 7.45
CA GLY A 85 0.68 10.62 8.72
C GLY A 85 0.20 9.60 9.75
N GLU A 86 -0.65 8.67 9.34
CA GLU A 86 -1.17 7.59 10.18
C GLU A 86 -0.06 6.64 10.63
N ALA A 87 0.90 6.31 9.76
CA ALA A 87 2.07 5.53 10.14
C ALA A 87 2.87 6.21 11.27
N VAL A 88 3.06 7.54 11.18
CA VAL A 88 3.72 8.32 12.24
C VAL A 88 2.87 8.35 13.51
N ARG A 89 1.55 8.58 13.39
CA ARG A 89 0.61 8.63 14.52
C ARG A 89 0.62 7.33 15.31
N LEU A 90 0.56 6.19 14.62
CA LEU A 90 0.61 4.85 15.21
C LEU A 90 1.97 4.59 15.87
N THR A 91 3.07 4.95 15.22
CA THR A 91 4.41 4.76 15.76
C THR A 91 4.63 5.55 17.06
N ARG A 92 4.11 6.77 17.15
CA ARG A 92 4.19 7.61 18.36
C ARG A 92 3.41 7.07 19.56
N GLN A 93 2.44 6.18 19.33
CA GLN A 93 1.68 5.52 20.40
C GLN A 93 2.36 4.24 20.90
N LEU A 94 3.41 3.78 20.23
CA LEU A 94 4.14 2.60 20.67
C LEU A 94 4.99 2.91 21.91
N PRO A 95 5.19 1.93 22.81
CA PRO A 95 6.13 2.06 23.90
C PRO A 95 7.54 2.37 23.41
N LEU A 96 8.28 3.21 24.15
CA LEU A 96 9.68 3.52 23.85
C LEU A 96 10.60 2.28 23.90
N SER A 97 10.22 1.29 24.71
CA SER A 97 10.94 0.02 24.85
C SER A 97 10.05 -1.14 24.44
N LEU A 98 10.55 -2.01 23.57
CA LEU A 98 9.89 -3.24 23.17
C LEU A 98 10.54 -4.44 23.87
N SER A 99 9.72 -5.41 24.28
CA SER A 99 10.24 -6.70 24.74
C SER A 99 10.91 -7.47 23.60
N ARG A 100 11.76 -8.44 23.94
CA ARG A 100 12.41 -9.32 22.95
C ARG A 100 11.37 -10.01 22.06
N ASP A 101 10.27 -10.47 22.62
CA ASP A 101 9.24 -11.20 21.88
C ASP A 101 8.43 -10.27 20.98
N ALA A 102 8.11 -9.05 21.43
CA ALA A 102 7.50 -8.03 20.60
C ALA A 102 8.41 -7.65 19.41
N MET A 103 9.72 -7.50 19.65
CA MET A 103 10.69 -7.23 18.59
C MET A 103 10.74 -8.37 17.56
N LYS A 104 10.78 -9.62 18.01
CA LYS A 104 10.74 -10.80 17.13
C LYS A 104 9.47 -10.85 16.29
N ASP A 105 8.32 -10.52 16.90
CA ASP A 105 7.04 -10.46 16.18
C ASP A 105 7.06 -9.38 15.09
N VAL A 106 7.57 -8.18 15.40
CA VAL A 106 7.71 -7.10 14.40
C VAL A 106 8.56 -7.55 13.21
N LEU A 107 9.72 -8.18 13.47
CA LEU A 107 10.60 -8.68 12.39
C LEU A 107 9.94 -9.79 11.57
N SER A 108 9.23 -10.72 12.22
CA SER A 108 8.48 -11.79 11.55
C SER A 108 7.38 -11.23 10.65
N ARG A 109 6.60 -10.27 11.17
CA ARG A 109 5.54 -9.59 10.42
C ARG A 109 6.10 -8.79 9.25
N MET A 110 7.21 -8.08 9.44
CA MET A 110 7.86 -7.34 8.37
C MET A 110 8.19 -8.27 7.19
N LYS A 111 8.82 -9.42 7.46
CA LYS A 111 9.14 -10.42 6.43
C LYS A 111 7.89 -10.96 5.73
N ARG A 112 6.85 -11.32 6.50
CA ARG A 112 5.61 -11.91 5.95
C ARG A 112 4.78 -10.91 5.13
N GLN A 113 4.73 -9.65 5.54
CA GLN A 113 3.80 -8.66 4.99
C GLN A 113 4.43 -7.79 3.89
N LEU A 114 5.73 -7.51 3.97
CA LEU A 114 6.42 -6.62 3.02
C LEU A 114 7.29 -7.38 2.01
N GLY A 115 7.60 -8.65 2.27
CA GLY A 115 8.55 -9.43 1.47
C GLY A 115 10.01 -8.97 1.64
N ASP A 116 10.92 -9.60 0.92
CA ASP A 116 12.37 -9.36 1.07
C ASP A 116 12.86 -8.12 0.28
N ASP A 117 12.06 -7.63 -0.67
CA ASP A 117 12.40 -6.49 -1.54
C ASP A 117 12.09 -5.13 -0.89
N CYS A 118 11.20 -5.09 0.10
CA CYS A 118 10.81 -3.85 0.76
C CYS A 118 11.81 -3.49 1.87
N ARG A 119 12.74 -2.57 1.56
CA ARG A 119 13.80 -2.12 2.50
C ARG A 119 13.56 -0.75 3.10
N THR A 120 12.50 -0.07 2.69
CA THR A 120 12.18 1.29 3.12
C THR A 120 10.75 1.37 3.65
N CYS A 121 10.54 2.30 4.58
CA CYS A 121 9.21 2.68 5.04
C CYS A 121 8.42 3.41 3.94
N ILE A 122 7.14 3.68 4.22
CA ILE A 122 6.26 4.40 3.29
C ILE A 122 6.79 5.80 2.90
N HIS A 123 7.59 6.42 3.78
CA HIS A 123 8.27 7.71 3.52
C HIS A 123 9.60 7.58 2.75
N GLY A 124 9.98 6.36 2.33
CA GLY A 124 11.22 6.11 1.60
C GLY A 124 12.50 6.00 2.44
N ARG A 125 12.40 6.05 3.78
CA ARG A 125 13.57 5.88 4.68
C ARG A 125 13.87 4.40 4.91
N PRO A 126 15.15 3.98 4.95
CA PRO A 126 15.50 2.58 5.17
C PRO A 126 15.07 2.08 6.55
N PHE A 127 14.69 0.80 6.64
CA PHE A 127 14.36 0.17 7.92
C PHE A 127 15.60 -0.14 8.76
N PHE A 128 16.69 -0.53 8.10
CA PHE A 128 17.94 -0.92 8.75
C PHE A 128 19.07 -0.03 8.29
N HIS A 129 19.94 0.31 9.24
CA HIS A 129 21.21 0.96 8.98
C HIS A 129 22.32 0.00 9.35
N HIS A 130 23.28 -0.17 8.43
CA HIS A 130 24.50 -0.92 8.72
C HIS A 130 25.28 -0.20 9.83
N LEU A 131 25.61 -0.92 10.91
CA LEU A 131 26.42 -0.37 12.00
C LEU A 131 27.89 -0.74 11.82
N THR A 132 28.18 -2.04 11.77
CA THR A 132 29.53 -2.58 11.60
C THR A 132 29.44 -4.06 11.25
N GLU A 133 30.52 -4.61 10.71
CA GLU A 133 30.67 -6.05 10.55
C GLU A 133 31.25 -6.66 11.83
N VAL A 134 30.62 -7.72 12.33
CA VAL A 134 31.12 -8.46 13.49
C VAL A 134 31.94 -9.63 12.96
N PRO A 135 33.24 -9.74 13.27
CA PRO A 135 34.06 -10.83 12.79
C PRO A 135 33.58 -12.16 13.37
N GLU A 136 33.40 -13.17 12.51
CA GLU A 136 33.10 -14.54 12.94
C GLU A 136 34.39 -15.31 13.28
N THR A 137 35.53 -14.89 12.72
CA THR A 137 36.84 -15.49 12.96
C THR A 137 37.92 -14.44 13.28
N GLU A 138 39.03 -14.85 13.89
CA GLU A 138 40.20 -13.98 14.11
C GLU A 138 40.77 -13.43 12.81
N GLN A 139 40.69 -14.19 11.72
CA GLN A 139 41.16 -13.78 10.39
C GLN A 139 40.26 -12.68 9.82
N ASP A 140 38.96 -12.75 10.05
CA ASP A 140 38.02 -11.68 9.69
C ASP A 140 38.25 -10.44 10.53
N ALA A 141 38.55 -10.60 11.82
CA ALA A 141 38.89 -9.47 12.70
C ALA A 141 40.11 -8.72 12.18
N LEU A 142 41.18 -9.44 11.80
CA LEU A 142 42.39 -8.84 11.22
C LEU A 142 42.09 -8.12 9.89
N ARG A 143 41.23 -8.69 9.03
CA ARG A 143 40.82 -8.06 7.76
C ARG A 143 40.01 -6.78 8.00
N ILE A 144 39.01 -6.80 8.88
CA ILE A 144 38.18 -5.63 9.22
C ILE A 144 39.06 -4.52 9.82
N MET A 145 39.98 -4.85 10.72
CA MET A 145 40.92 -3.89 11.30
C MET A 145 41.88 -3.27 10.26
N SER A 146 42.26 -4.03 9.24
CA SER A 146 43.16 -3.56 8.17
C SER A 146 42.49 -2.66 7.13
N SER A 147 41.16 -2.77 6.95
CA SER A 147 40.39 -2.04 5.94
C SER A 147 39.70 -0.76 6.48
N ALA A 148 39.78 -0.50 7.78
CA ALA A 148 39.30 0.72 8.43
C ALA A 148 40.32 1.89 8.44
N ARG A 149 41.35 1.86 7.57
CA ARG A 149 42.37 2.92 7.43
C ARG A 149 42.18 3.75 6.17
#